data_AF-A0A7S0T985-F1
#
_entry.id   AF-A0A7S0T985-F1
#
_cell.length_a   1.000
_cell.length_b   1.000
_cell.length_c   1.000
_cell.angle_alpha   90.00
_cell.angle_beta   90.00
_cell.angle_gamma   90.00
#
_symmetry.space_group_name_H-M   'P 1'
#
loop_
_entity.id
_entity.type
_entity.pdbx_description
1 polymer ?
#
loop_
_entity_poly.entity_id
_entity_poly.type
_entity_poly.pdbx_seq_one_letter_code
_entity_poly.pdbx_strand_id
1 'polypeptide(L)'
;TDVKNATSISDATIQNLETCSIPSNPLFEVTSEYSPTGDQPQAIDRLVEYIQRGDKYSILRGITGTGKTFVMANTLARLGNRPALILCHNKTLAAQLARELRSLLSKNQVHLFVSYYNHYVPESFNEKIGKFTSKKSSISQELNALRHMATRALVQNSDTVIVASISCIYGLGLPSSYLDAAFTFVGGGSDQYTEDEIVEMLQGGMYTSNIEEESSSKNVTDVEHG
;
A
#
# COMPACT_ATOMS: atom_id res chain seq x y z
N THR A 1 30.57 -9.44 25.19
CA THR A 1 30.70 -10.81 24.66
C THR A 1 29.30 -11.35 24.42
N ASP A 2 28.68 -11.33 23.26
CA ASP A 2 29.09 -10.95 21.91
C ASP A 2 27.85 -10.44 21.17
N VAL A 3 27.96 -9.23 20.61
CA VAL A 3 27.02 -8.65 19.65
C VAL A 3 27.53 -9.03 18.26
N LYS A 4 27.38 -10.29 17.86
CA LYS A 4 27.67 -10.78 16.50
C LYS A 4 26.86 -12.05 16.23
N ASN A 5 25.72 -11.91 15.55
CA ASN A 5 25.13 -12.93 14.65
C ASN A 5 23.78 -12.46 14.07
N ALA A 6 23.77 -11.24 13.50
CA ALA A 6 22.73 -10.80 12.60
C ALA A 6 23.39 -10.41 11.27
N THR A 7 24.05 -11.37 10.63
CA THR A 7 24.69 -11.16 9.33
C THR A 7 24.75 -12.49 8.58
N SER A 8 23.70 -12.76 7.81
CA SER A 8 23.77 -13.46 6.52
C SER A 8 22.33 -13.65 6.03
N ILE A 9 21.76 -12.60 5.47
CA ILE A 9 20.72 -12.77 4.45
C ILE A 9 21.42 -13.58 3.35
N SER A 10 20.93 -14.76 3.00
CA SER A 10 21.51 -15.57 1.94
C SER A 10 21.51 -14.77 0.64
N ASP A 11 22.68 -14.62 0.01
CA ASP A 11 22.86 -13.91 -1.26
C ASP A 11 21.89 -14.37 -2.36
N ALA A 12 21.39 -15.61 -2.27
CA ALA A 12 20.35 -16.17 -3.13
C ALA A 12 18.98 -15.46 -3.04
N THR A 13 18.59 -14.97 -1.87
CA THR A 13 17.31 -14.24 -1.68
C THR A 13 17.41 -12.83 -2.27
N ILE A 14 18.59 -12.22 -2.23
CA ILE A 14 18.85 -10.93 -2.89
C ILE A 14 18.98 -11.13 -4.41
N GLN A 15 19.60 -12.22 -4.89
CA GLN A 15 19.61 -12.56 -6.32
C GLN A 15 18.20 -12.81 -6.89
N ASN A 16 17.27 -13.39 -6.12
CA ASN A 16 15.88 -13.55 -6.57
C ASN A 16 15.10 -12.22 -6.66
N LEU A 17 15.58 -11.15 -6.01
CA LEU A 17 15.06 -9.79 -6.23
C LEU A 17 15.60 -9.19 -7.55
N GLU A 18 16.73 -9.68 -8.06
CA GLU A 18 17.32 -9.23 -9.33
C GLU A 18 16.73 -9.96 -10.55
N THR A 19 16.19 -11.18 -10.38
CA THR A 19 15.66 -12.02 -11.48
C THR A 19 14.22 -11.71 -11.87
N CYS A 20 13.46 -10.99 -11.02
CA CYS A 20 12.20 -10.41 -11.43
C CYS A 20 12.53 -9.19 -12.28
N SER A 21 12.55 -9.35 -13.61
CA SER A 21 12.85 -8.26 -14.54
C SER A 21 11.92 -7.07 -14.29
N ILE A 22 12.38 -6.08 -13.54
CA ILE A 22 11.67 -4.83 -13.31
C ILE A 22 11.56 -4.20 -14.70
N PRO A 23 10.36 -4.04 -15.28
CA PRO A 23 10.23 -3.42 -16.59
C PRO A 23 10.90 -2.04 -16.55
N SER A 24 11.58 -1.67 -17.63
CA SER A 24 12.23 -0.36 -17.80
C SER A 24 11.28 0.74 -17.33
N ASN A 25 11.57 1.30 -16.18
CA ASN A 25 10.54 1.75 -15.26
C ASN A 25 9.82 3.03 -15.74
N PRO A 26 8.49 3.13 -15.60
CA PRO A 26 7.78 4.40 -15.83
C PRO A 26 8.21 5.44 -14.80
N LEU A 27 8.72 6.59 -15.27
CA LEU A 27 8.92 7.74 -14.40
C LEU A 27 7.55 8.20 -13.86
N PHE A 28 7.53 8.82 -12.68
CA PHE A 28 6.35 9.54 -12.22
C PHE A 28 5.98 10.62 -13.25
N GLU A 29 4.73 10.63 -13.70
CA GLU A 29 4.24 11.58 -14.69
C GLU A 29 3.12 12.43 -14.10
N VAL A 30 3.35 13.75 -14.02
CA VAL A 30 2.33 14.68 -13.57
C VAL A 30 1.38 15.01 -14.71
N THR A 31 0.12 14.66 -14.55
CA THR A 31 -0.99 15.03 -15.43
C THR A 31 -1.66 16.29 -14.87
N SER A 32 -1.49 17.43 -15.53
CA SER A 32 -2.17 18.68 -15.16
C SER A 32 -2.21 19.65 -16.35
N GLU A 33 -3.27 20.46 -16.41
CA GLU A 33 -3.36 21.61 -17.33
C GLU A 33 -2.55 22.82 -16.84
N TYR A 34 -2.10 22.79 -15.57
CA TYR A 34 -1.37 23.86 -14.93
C TYR A 34 0.12 23.55 -14.86
N SER A 35 0.94 24.58 -15.04
CA SER A 35 2.38 24.53 -14.77
C SER A 35 2.69 25.11 -13.38
N PRO A 36 3.80 24.71 -12.74
CA PRO A 36 4.24 25.35 -11.50
C PRO A 36 4.42 26.86 -11.67
N THR A 37 3.85 27.65 -10.77
CA THR A 37 3.88 29.13 -10.83
C THR A 37 4.29 29.75 -9.49
N GLY A 38 4.62 31.05 -9.50
CA GLY A 38 5.07 31.77 -8.30
C GLY A 38 6.35 31.15 -7.73
N ASP A 39 6.34 30.83 -6.44
CA ASP A 39 7.49 30.23 -5.74
C ASP A 39 7.59 28.71 -5.94
N GLN A 40 6.61 28.06 -6.59
CA GLN A 40 6.58 26.61 -6.75
C GLN A 40 7.79 26.04 -7.53
N PRO A 41 8.21 26.61 -8.68
CA PRO A 41 9.36 26.10 -9.43
C PRO A 41 10.63 26.05 -8.56
N GLN A 42 10.92 27.15 -7.86
CA GLN A 42 12.10 27.24 -7.00
C GLN A 42 12.02 26.27 -5.81
N ALA A 43 10.82 26.07 -5.24
CA ALA A 43 10.63 25.08 -4.17
C ALA A 43 10.89 23.65 -4.67
N ILE A 44 10.42 23.31 -5.87
CA ILE A 44 10.66 22.00 -6.50
C ILE A 44 12.16 21.82 -6.77
N ASP A 45 12.83 22.81 -7.38
CA ASP A 45 14.28 22.75 -7.66
C ASP A 45 15.09 22.47 -6.39
N ARG A 46 14.83 23.23 -5.31
CA ARG A 46 15.54 23.06 -4.04
C ARG A 46 15.28 21.69 -3.40
N LEU A 47 14.04 21.22 -3.40
CA LEU A 47 13.71 19.90 -2.83
C LEU A 47 14.41 18.78 -3.61
N VAL A 48 14.41 18.86 -4.94
CA VAL A 48 15.13 17.88 -5.78
C VAL A 48 16.62 17.92 -5.48
N GLU A 49 17.23 19.10 -5.41
CA GLU A 49 18.65 19.27 -5.08
C GLU A 49 19.01 18.66 -3.72
N TYR A 50 18.24 18.96 -2.66
CA TYR A 50 18.49 18.43 -1.32
C TYR A 50 18.42 16.90 -1.29
N ILE A 51 17.43 16.32 -1.94
CA ILE A 51 17.25 14.86 -1.99
C ILE A 51 18.37 14.20 -2.80
N GLN A 52 18.78 14.79 -3.93
CA GLN A 52 19.87 14.27 -4.76
C GLN A 52 21.24 14.40 -4.08
N ARG A 53 21.45 15.43 -3.25
CA ARG A 53 22.63 15.57 -2.40
C ARG A 53 22.70 14.53 -1.28
N GLY A 54 21.60 13.84 -1.00
CA GLY A 54 21.51 12.85 0.07
C GLY A 54 21.14 13.44 1.42
N ASP A 55 20.57 14.65 1.45
CA ASP A 55 20.08 15.23 2.70
C ASP A 55 18.96 14.36 3.29
N LYS A 56 19.14 13.96 4.56
CA LYS A 56 18.17 13.10 5.25
C LYS A 56 16.87 13.84 5.59
N TYR A 57 16.95 15.16 5.78
CA TYR A 57 15.83 15.98 6.23
C TYR A 57 15.73 17.24 5.39
N SER A 58 14.52 17.58 4.99
CA SER A 58 14.20 18.80 4.25
C SER A 58 12.82 19.29 4.68
N ILE A 59 12.63 20.60 4.70
CA ILE A 59 11.37 21.22 5.15
C ILE A 59 10.82 22.09 4.03
N LEU A 60 9.64 21.74 3.52
CA LEU A 60 8.87 22.60 2.62
C LEU A 60 7.99 23.55 3.45
N ARG A 61 8.45 24.80 3.62
CA ARG A 61 7.69 25.84 4.33
C ARG A 61 6.68 26.51 3.39
N GLY A 62 5.49 25.92 3.25
CA GLY A 62 4.42 26.44 2.39
C GLY A 62 3.20 26.96 3.17
N ILE A 63 2.70 28.13 2.77
CA ILE A 63 1.45 28.70 3.29
C ILE A 63 0.27 27.83 2.83
N THR A 64 -0.87 27.87 3.53
CA THR A 64 -2.09 27.17 3.09
C THR A 64 -2.56 27.72 1.74
N GLY A 65 -3.02 26.84 0.85
CA GLY A 65 -3.50 27.21 -0.48
C GLY A 65 -2.42 27.35 -1.56
N THR A 66 -1.13 27.25 -1.24
CA THR A 66 -0.03 27.41 -2.24
C THR A 66 0.24 26.17 -3.10
N GLY A 67 -0.63 25.15 -3.08
CA GLY A 67 -0.48 23.95 -3.89
C GLY A 67 0.64 23.00 -3.44
N LYS A 68 0.80 22.76 -2.14
CA LYS A 68 1.85 21.86 -1.60
C LYS A 68 1.80 20.45 -2.21
N THR A 69 0.61 19.88 -2.42
CA THR A 69 0.44 18.58 -3.07
C THR A 69 1.01 18.59 -4.50
N PHE A 70 0.77 19.68 -5.24
CA PHE A 70 1.28 19.85 -6.60
C PHE A 70 2.81 19.99 -6.65
N VAL A 71 3.39 20.75 -5.72
CA VAL A 71 4.85 20.82 -5.53
C VAL A 71 5.45 19.44 -5.27
N MET A 72 4.84 18.65 -4.38
CA MET A 72 5.32 17.31 -4.06
C MET A 72 5.20 16.34 -5.26
N ALA A 73 4.09 16.38 -6.00
CA ALA A 73 3.92 15.54 -7.20
C ALA A 73 5.00 15.84 -8.27
N ASN A 74 5.26 17.13 -8.53
CA ASN A 74 6.34 17.53 -9.46
C ASN A 74 7.74 17.18 -8.94
N THR A 75 7.94 17.25 -7.62
CA THR A 75 9.20 16.81 -7.00
C THR A 75 9.42 15.32 -7.23
N LEU A 76 8.39 14.47 -7.02
CA LEU A 76 8.45 13.04 -7.29
C LEU A 76 8.75 12.74 -8.78
N ALA A 77 8.06 13.42 -9.70
CA ALA A 77 8.32 13.33 -11.14
C ALA A 77 9.78 13.60 -11.52
N ARG A 78 10.41 14.62 -10.90
CA ARG A 78 11.81 14.96 -11.19
C ARG A 78 12.84 14.07 -10.50
N LEU A 79 12.48 13.45 -9.38
CA LEU A 79 13.34 12.47 -8.71
C LEU A 79 13.40 11.13 -9.47
N GLY A 80 12.44 10.88 -10.37
CA GLY A 80 12.40 9.68 -11.19
C GLY A 80 11.87 8.47 -10.43
N ASN A 81 12.52 7.31 -10.59
CA ASN A 81 12.00 6.04 -10.11
C ASN A 81 12.24 5.80 -8.61
N ARG A 82 11.51 6.53 -7.75
CA ARG A 82 11.65 6.39 -6.30
C ARG A 82 10.31 6.26 -5.60
N PRO A 83 9.91 5.06 -5.14
CA PRO A 83 8.70 4.88 -4.36
C PRO A 83 8.65 5.83 -3.18
N ALA A 84 7.47 6.38 -2.90
CA ALA A 84 7.30 7.42 -1.89
C ALA A 84 6.21 7.05 -0.87
N LEU A 85 6.52 7.31 0.41
CA LEU A 85 5.57 7.20 1.50
C LEU A 85 5.18 8.60 2.00
N ILE A 86 3.90 8.92 1.93
CA ILE A 86 3.34 10.17 2.42
C ILE A 86 2.59 9.87 3.72
N LEU A 87 3.17 10.28 4.84
CA LEU A 87 2.59 10.06 6.16
C LEU A 87 1.62 11.18 6.53
N CYS A 88 0.40 10.80 6.90
CA CYS A 88 -0.67 11.71 7.30
C CYS A 88 -1.17 11.36 8.70
N HIS A 89 -1.46 12.38 9.50
CA HIS A 89 -1.93 12.19 10.88
C HIS A 89 -3.42 11.77 10.97
N ASN A 90 -4.19 11.94 9.89
CA ASN A 90 -5.64 11.68 9.87
C ASN A 90 -6.05 10.88 8.62
N LYS A 91 -6.95 9.90 8.79
CA LYS A 91 -7.55 9.10 7.70
C LYS A 91 -8.26 9.96 6.65
N THR A 92 -9.02 10.99 7.06
CA THR A 92 -9.76 11.86 6.13
C THR A 92 -8.79 12.65 5.25
N LEU A 93 -7.75 13.23 5.85
CA LEU A 93 -6.72 13.96 5.11
C LEU A 93 -5.91 13.01 4.20
N ALA A 94 -5.60 11.80 4.67
CA ALA A 94 -4.93 10.79 3.85
C ALA A 94 -5.76 10.42 2.61
N ALA A 95 -7.08 10.22 2.78
CA ALA A 95 -7.98 9.93 1.67
C ALA A 95 -8.07 11.11 0.68
N GLN A 96 -8.13 12.34 1.18
CA GLN A 96 -8.11 13.53 0.33
C GLN A 96 -6.81 13.63 -0.47
N LEU A 97 -5.66 13.48 0.18
CA LEU A 97 -4.34 13.53 -0.46
C LEU A 97 -4.17 12.40 -1.49
N ALA A 98 -4.62 11.19 -1.16
CA ALA A 98 -4.61 10.08 -2.11
C ALA A 98 -5.46 10.39 -3.35
N ARG A 99 -6.63 11.01 -3.18
CA ARG A 99 -7.48 11.43 -4.30
C ARG A 99 -6.83 12.51 -5.15
N GLU A 100 -6.24 13.54 -4.52
CA GLU A 100 -5.51 14.60 -5.22
C GLU A 100 -4.32 14.01 -6.01
N LEU A 101 -3.53 13.14 -5.37
CA LEU A 101 -2.37 12.52 -6.01
C LEU A 101 -2.76 11.54 -7.12
N ARG A 102 -3.86 10.80 -6.99
CA ARG A 102 -4.40 9.98 -8.10
C ARG A 102 -4.76 10.82 -9.32
N SER A 103 -5.30 12.02 -9.10
CA SER A 103 -5.58 12.94 -10.21
C SER A 103 -4.30 13.49 -10.84
N LEU A 104 -3.30 13.83 -10.02
CA LEU A 104 -2.03 14.38 -10.49
C LEU A 104 -1.10 13.34 -11.10
N LEU A 105 -1.12 12.10 -10.62
CA LEU A 105 -0.25 11.00 -11.05
C LEU A 105 -1.10 9.88 -11.66
N SER A 106 -1.95 10.25 -12.62
CA SER A 106 -2.98 9.36 -13.20
C SER A 106 -2.42 8.11 -13.89
N LYS A 107 -1.14 8.14 -14.27
CA LYS A 107 -0.42 7.05 -14.92
C LYS A 107 0.42 6.20 -13.95
N ASN A 108 0.44 6.56 -12.66
CA ASN A 108 1.25 5.88 -11.65
C ASN A 108 0.37 5.25 -10.55
N GLN A 109 0.98 4.40 -9.73
CA GLN A 109 0.27 3.67 -8.69
C GLN A 109 0.16 4.50 -7.40
N VAL A 110 -1.03 5.03 -7.12
CA VAL A 110 -1.29 5.80 -5.88
C VAL A 110 -2.27 5.06 -4.97
N HIS A 111 -1.75 4.55 -3.84
CA HIS A 111 -2.48 3.71 -2.90
C HIS A 111 -2.70 4.38 -1.54
N LEU A 112 -3.78 3.98 -0.87
CA LEU A 112 -4.11 4.41 0.48
C LEU A 112 -3.82 3.30 1.47
N PHE A 113 -3.04 3.59 2.52
CA PHE A 113 -2.69 2.65 3.57
C PHE A 113 -3.10 3.17 4.94
N VAL A 114 -4.32 2.81 5.38
CA VAL A 114 -4.86 3.20 6.68
C VAL A 114 -5.27 1.98 7.49
N SER A 115 -5.59 2.18 8.77
CA SER A 115 -6.15 1.11 9.60
C SER A 115 -7.46 0.60 8.99
N TYR A 116 -7.54 -0.72 8.79
CA TYR A 116 -8.72 -1.42 8.26
C TYR A 116 -9.85 -1.56 9.28
N TYR A 117 -9.65 -1.10 10.53
CA TYR A 117 -10.72 -1.09 11.52
C TYR A 117 -11.62 0.14 11.34
N ASN A 118 -12.93 -0.10 11.25
CA ASN A 118 -13.98 0.93 11.36
C ASN A 118 -14.15 1.36 12.81
N HIS A 119 -14.17 0.39 13.71
CA HIS A 119 -14.24 0.60 15.15
C HIS A 119 -13.26 -0.35 15.82
N TYR A 120 -12.47 0.18 16.76
CA TYR A 120 -11.48 -0.59 17.50
C TYR A 120 -11.46 -0.15 18.96
N VAL A 121 -11.77 -1.08 19.86
CA VAL A 121 -11.59 -0.94 21.30
C VAL A 121 -10.52 -1.94 21.72
N PRO A 122 -9.38 -1.47 22.22
CA PRO A 122 -8.34 -2.35 22.72
C PRO A 122 -8.82 -3.09 23.97
N GLU A 123 -8.24 -4.25 24.19
CA GLU A 123 -8.33 -4.93 25.47
C GLU A 123 -7.66 -4.07 26.55
N SER A 124 -8.36 -3.89 27.67
CA SER A 124 -7.84 -3.11 28.79
C SER A 124 -8.42 -3.57 30.11
N PHE A 125 -7.60 -3.49 31.15
CA PHE A 125 -8.03 -3.72 32.52
C PHE A 125 -7.94 -2.40 33.29
N ASN A 126 -9.06 -1.95 33.87
CA ASN A 126 -9.09 -0.79 34.73
C ASN A 126 -9.04 -1.24 36.19
N GLU A 127 -7.88 -1.10 36.81
CA GLU A 127 -7.63 -1.51 38.19
C GLU A 127 -8.53 -0.78 39.21
N LYS A 128 -8.80 0.51 39.00
CA LYS A 128 -9.59 1.32 39.95
C LYS A 128 -11.03 0.85 40.08
N ILE A 129 -11.61 0.37 38.99
CA ILE A 129 -13.01 -0.07 38.91
C ILE A 129 -13.09 -1.61 38.86
N GLY A 130 -11.95 -2.31 38.87
CA GLY A 130 -11.88 -3.76 38.71
C GLY A 130 -12.51 -4.27 37.41
N LYS A 131 -12.56 -3.42 36.36
CA LYS A 131 -13.30 -3.72 35.13
C LYS A 131 -12.36 -4.11 34.01
N PHE A 132 -12.52 -5.35 33.56
CA PHE A 132 -11.94 -5.82 32.31
C PHE A 132 -12.84 -5.44 31.12
N THR A 133 -12.24 -4.83 30.11
CA THR A 133 -12.87 -4.54 28.82
C THR A 133 -12.20 -5.41 27.77
N SER A 134 -12.92 -6.38 27.25
CA SER A 134 -12.44 -7.24 26.17
C SER A 134 -12.28 -6.47 24.86
N LYS A 135 -11.37 -6.95 24.01
CA LYS A 135 -11.18 -6.44 22.65
C LYS A 135 -12.50 -6.50 21.87
N LYS A 136 -12.87 -5.38 21.24
CA LYS A 136 -13.97 -5.32 20.28
C LYS A 136 -13.51 -4.60 19.02
N SER A 137 -13.69 -5.22 17.86
CA SER A 137 -13.27 -4.62 16.60
C SER A 137 -14.22 -4.94 15.46
N SER A 138 -14.43 -3.98 14.59
CA SER A 138 -15.13 -4.15 13.30
C SER A 138 -14.16 -3.81 12.18
N ILE A 139 -14.05 -4.70 11.20
CA ILE A 139 -13.14 -4.59 10.06
C ILE A 139 -13.93 -4.11 8.84
N SER A 140 -13.34 -3.21 8.06
CA SER A 140 -13.78 -2.88 6.71
C SER A 140 -13.02 -3.73 5.69
N GLN A 141 -13.75 -4.53 4.92
CA GLN A 141 -13.17 -5.33 3.85
C GLN A 141 -12.58 -4.45 2.75
N GLU A 142 -13.21 -3.32 2.43
CA GLU A 142 -12.72 -2.36 1.46
C GLU A 142 -11.37 -1.77 1.87
N LEU A 143 -11.24 -1.31 3.13
CA LEU A 143 -9.97 -0.79 3.63
C LEU A 143 -8.89 -1.88 3.71
N ASN A 144 -9.28 -3.12 4.01
CA ASN A 144 -8.36 -4.24 3.97
C ASN A 144 -7.85 -4.51 2.55
N ALA A 145 -8.75 -4.55 1.56
CA ALA A 145 -8.41 -4.71 0.16
C ALA A 145 -7.44 -3.60 -0.32
N LEU A 146 -7.68 -2.34 0.05
CA LEU A 146 -6.78 -1.23 -0.29
C LEU A 146 -5.37 -1.41 0.29
N ARG A 147 -5.23 -2.00 1.48
CA ARG A 147 -3.92 -2.31 2.05
C ARG A 147 -3.19 -3.41 1.28
N HIS A 148 -3.89 -4.48 0.90
CA HIS A 148 -3.32 -5.54 0.07
C HIS A 148 -2.89 -4.99 -1.31
N MET A 149 -3.69 -4.10 -1.89
CA MET A 149 -3.30 -3.41 -3.13
C MET A 149 -2.02 -2.58 -2.94
N ALA A 150 -1.91 -1.84 -1.83
CA ALA A 150 -0.72 -1.02 -1.55
C ALA A 150 0.55 -1.87 -1.37
N THR A 151 0.48 -2.98 -0.62
CA THR A 151 1.63 -3.86 -0.40
C THR A 151 2.04 -4.57 -1.68
N ARG A 152 1.06 -5.05 -2.46
CA ARG A 152 1.31 -5.64 -3.77
C ARG A 152 1.96 -4.65 -4.75
N ALA A 153 1.44 -3.43 -4.83
CA ALA A 153 1.96 -2.41 -5.74
C ALA A 153 3.41 -2.04 -5.42
N LEU A 154 3.75 -1.92 -4.13
CA LEU A 154 5.12 -1.61 -3.69
C LEU A 154 6.14 -2.68 -4.10
N VAL A 155 5.72 -3.94 -4.12
CA VAL A 155 6.54 -5.08 -4.56
C VAL A 155 6.68 -5.11 -6.08
N GLN A 156 5.59 -4.84 -6.81
CA GLN A 156 5.52 -5.05 -8.26
C GLN A 156 6.04 -3.86 -9.07
N ASN A 157 5.87 -2.63 -8.58
CA ASN A 157 6.16 -1.43 -9.33
C ASN A 157 6.92 -0.40 -8.50
N SER A 158 7.92 0.21 -9.12
CA SER A 158 8.73 1.25 -8.48
C SER A 158 8.17 2.68 -8.63
N ASP A 159 7.12 2.86 -9.42
CA ASP A 159 6.34 4.09 -9.52
C ASP A 159 5.15 4.14 -8.52
N THR A 160 5.37 3.61 -7.32
CA THR A 160 4.33 3.53 -6.29
C THR A 160 4.43 4.67 -5.26
N VAL A 161 3.32 5.38 -5.06
CA VAL A 161 3.12 6.32 -3.94
C VAL A 161 2.10 5.74 -2.96
N ILE A 162 2.48 5.63 -1.70
CA ILE A 162 1.60 5.20 -0.62
C ILE A 162 1.28 6.40 0.26
N VAL A 163 0.00 6.77 0.33
CA VAL A 163 -0.50 7.72 1.33
C VAL A 163 -0.96 6.94 2.54
N ALA A 164 -0.25 7.09 3.65
CA ALA A 164 -0.47 6.26 4.83
C ALA A 164 -0.86 7.08 6.06
N SER A 165 -1.60 6.45 6.98
CA SER A 165 -1.65 6.91 8.37
C SER A 165 -0.54 6.28 9.21
N ILE A 166 -0.53 6.56 10.51
CA ILE A 166 0.32 5.89 11.52
C ILE A 166 0.21 4.35 11.43
N SER A 167 -0.81 3.80 10.75
CA SER A 167 -0.87 2.37 10.50
C SER A 167 0.37 1.79 9.82
N CYS A 168 1.19 2.57 9.09
CA CYS A 168 2.39 2.06 8.41
C CYS A 168 3.56 1.71 9.36
N ILE A 169 3.50 2.14 10.63
CA ILE A 169 4.52 1.77 11.64
C ILE A 169 4.10 0.55 12.48
N TYR A 170 2.89 0.02 12.26
CA TYR A 170 2.44 -1.20 12.92
C TYR A 170 2.97 -2.44 12.20
N GLY A 171 3.16 -3.51 12.98
CA GLY A 171 3.71 -4.77 12.47
C GLY A 171 2.91 -5.33 11.30
N LEU A 172 3.64 -5.68 10.24
CA LEU A 172 3.22 -6.51 9.13
C LEU A 172 4.11 -7.76 9.12
N GLY A 173 3.72 -8.78 8.35
CA GLY A 173 4.61 -9.91 8.06
C GLY A 173 5.90 -9.44 7.37
N LEU A 174 6.93 -10.29 7.41
CA LEU A 174 8.18 -10.01 6.71
C LEU A 174 7.91 -9.91 5.19
N PRO A 175 8.56 -8.97 4.48
CA PRO A 175 8.41 -8.86 3.03
C PRO A 175 8.75 -10.17 2.30
N SER A 176 9.79 -10.89 2.73
CA SER A 176 10.16 -12.19 2.16
C SER A 176 9.03 -13.20 2.27
N SER A 177 8.41 -13.34 3.44
CA SER A 177 7.28 -14.25 3.65
C SER A 177 6.06 -13.89 2.78
N TYR A 178 5.86 -12.60 2.49
CA TYR A 178 4.81 -12.16 1.58
C TYR A 178 5.10 -12.57 0.13
N LEU A 179 6.37 -12.49 -0.29
CA LEU A 179 6.80 -12.93 -1.63
C LEU A 179 6.77 -14.44 -1.77
N ASP A 180 7.19 -15.18 -0.74
CA ASP A 180 7.17 -16.65 -0.73
C ASP A 180 5.74 -17.21 -0.82
N ALA A 181 4.75 -16.45 -0.30
CA ALA A 181 3.34 -16.78 -0.40
C ALA A 181 2.69 -16.32 -1.71
N ALA A 182 3.43 -15.65 -2.61
CA ALA A 182 2.88 -15.15 -3.87
C ALA A 182 2.88 -16.24 -4.95
N PHE A 183 1.74 -16.43 -5.61
CA PHE A 183 1.63 -17.32 -6.76
C PHE A 183 1.87 -16.54 -8.05
N THR A 184 2.71 -17.09 -8.94
CA THR A 184 2.97 -16.52 -10.26
C THR A 184 2.59 -17.53 -11.33
N PHE A 185 1.62 -17.18 -12.16
CA PHE A 185 1.15 -18.00 -13.27
C PHE A 185 1.53 -17.32 -14.59
N VAL A 186 2.21 -18.05 -15.47
CA VAL A 186 2.63 -17.56 -16.79
C VAL A 186 1.96 -18.40 -17.88
N GLY A 187 1.11 -17.77 -18.69
CA GLY A 187 0.46 -18.44 -19.81
C GLY A 187 1.49 -18.90 -20.86
N GLY A 188 1.42 -20.18 -21.25
CA GLY A 188 2.35 -20.79 -22.20
C GLY A 188 3.72 -21.17 -21.63
N GLY A 189 3.87 -21.16 -20.30
CA GLY A 189 5.06 -21.71 -19.62
C GLY A 189 5.17 -23.24 -19.74
N SER A 190 6.34 -23.77 -19.37
CA SER A 190 6.59 -25.22 -19.26
C SER A 190 5.78 -25.87 -18.14
N ASP A 191 5.35 -25.07 -17.17
CA ASP A 191 4.68 -25.54 -15.96
C ASP A 191 3.21 -25.79 -16.27
N GLN A 192 2.81 -27.06 -16.18
CA GLN A 192 1.42 -27.48 -16.29
C GLN A 192 0.87 -27.66 -14.89
N TYR A 193 -0.16 -26.88 -14.55
CA TYR A 193 -0.88 -26.99 -13.29
C TYR A 193 -2.25 -27.60 -13.55
N THR A 194 -2.62 -28.59 -12.75
CA THR A 194 -3.98 -29.12 -12.71
C THR A 194 -4.88 -28.20 -11.88
N GLU A 195 -6.20 -28.29 -12.07
CA GLU A 195 -7.17 -27.49 -11.31
C GLU A 195 -7.05 -27.75 -9.81
N ASP A 196 -6.92 -29.02 -9.40
CA ASP A 196 -6.79 -29.42 -8.00
C ASP A 196 -5.52 -28.84 -7.35
N GLU A 197 -4.39 -28.84 -8.05
CA GLU A 197 -3.14 -28.23 -7.57
C GLU A 197 -3.31 -26.72 -7.36
N ILE A 198 -3.98 -26.02 -8.27
CA ILE A 198 -4.25 -24.58 -8.13
C ILE A 198 -5.15 -24.32 -6.92
N VAL A 199 -6.18 -25.15 -6.71
CA VAL A 199 -7.09 -25.03 -5.57
C VAL A 199 -6.33 -25.24 -4.26
N GLU A 200 -5.48 -26.25 -4.16
CA GLU A 200 -4.66 -26.51 -2.97
C GLU A 200 -3.69 -25.35 -2.69
N MET A 201 -3.04 -24.82 -3.72
CA MET A 201 -2.19 -23.63 -3.61
C MET A 201 -2.98 -22.42 -3.08
N LEU A 202 -4.15 -22.12 -3.66
CA LEU A 202 -4.99 -21.01 -3.22
C LEU A 202 -5.47 -21.18 -1.77
N GLN A 203 -5.85 -22.40 -1.36
CA GLN A 203 -6.20 -22.70 0.02
C GLN A 203 -5.02 -22.47 0.97
N GLY A 204 -3.81 -22.87 0.58
CA GLY A 204 -2.57 -22.55 1.31
C GLY A 204 -2.31 -21.04 1.41
N GLY A 205 -2.72 -20.28 0.40
CA GLY A 205 -2.68 -18.80 0.36
C GLY A 205 -3.80 -18.10 1.13
N MET A 206 -4.57 -18.82 1.95
CA MET A 206 -5.69 -18.29 2.74
C MET A 206 -6.86 -17.75 1.90
N TYR A 207 -7.00 -18.19 0.64
CA TYR A 207 -8.19 -17.94 -0.16
C TYR A 207 -9.29 -18.93 0.19
N THR A 208 -10.54 -18.46 0.20
CA THR A 208 -11.73 -19.28 0.46
C THR A 208 -12.59 -19.38 -0.80
N SER A 209 -13.20 -20.55 -1.02
CA SER A 209 -14.18 -20.74 -2.09
C SER A 209 -15.55 -20.18 -1.64
N ASN A 210 -16.22 -19.46 -2.53
CA ASN A 210 -17.55 -18.86 -2.28
C ASN A 210 -18.68 -19.58 -3.04
N ILE A 211 -18.52 -20.86 -3.38
CA ILE A 211 -19.41 -21.60 -4.29
C ILE A 211 -20.84 -21.78 -3.70
N GLU A 212 -21.06 -21.52 -2.40
CA GLU A 212 -22.33 -21.77 -1.71
C GLU A 212 -23.24 -20.54 -1.46
N GLU A 213 -22.81 -19.30 -1.71
CA GLU A 213 -23.63 -18.11 -1.41
C GLU A 213 -24.66 -17.73 -2.51
N GLU A 214 -24.51 -18.24 -3.75
CA GLU A 214 -25.45 -17.94 -4.84
C GLU A 214 -26.71 -18.84 -4.87
N SER A 215 -26.68 -20.01 -4.22
CA SER A 215 -27.80 -20.95 -4.21
C SER A 215 -28.87 -20.63 -3.16
N SER A 216 -28.54 -19.83 -2.15
CA SER A 216 -29.44 -19.45 -1.06
C SER A 216 -30.19 -18.12 -1.28
N SER A 217 -29.78 -17.32 -2.26
CA SER A 217 -30.46 -16.06 -2.63
C SER A 217 -31.59 -16.22 -3.66
N LYS A 218 -31.82 -17.43 -4.20
CA LYS A 218 -32.89 -17.71 -5.17
C LYS A 218 -34.16 -18.36 -4.60
N ASN A 219 -34.21 -18.65 -3.29
CA ASN A 219 -35.34 -19.36 -2.67
C ASN A 219 -36.26 -18.49 -1.80
N VAL A 220 -36.25 -17.15 -1.97
CA VAL A 220 -37.16 -16.23 -1.24
C VAL A 220 -38.01 -15.41 -2.21
N THR A 221 -38.72 -16.09 -3.11
CA THR A 221 -39.95 -15.62 -3.74
C THR A 221 -40.69 -16.88 -4.16
N ASP A 222 -41.63 -17.37 -3.34
CA ASP A 222 -42.81 -18.18 -3.73
C ASP A 222 -43.41 -18.93 -2.53
N VAL A 223 -44.10 -18.22 -1.63
CA VAL A 223 -45.16 -18.70 -0.70
C VAL A 223 -45.83 -17.41 -0.17
N GLU A 224 -47.12 -17.06 -0.26
CA GLU A 224 -48.39 -17.69 -0.66
C GLU A 224 -49.38 -16.55 -1.00
N HIS A 225 -50.19 -16.72 -2.06
CA HIS A 225 -51.54 -16.17 -2.13
C HIS A 225 -52.48 -17.28 -1.63
N GLY A 226 -53.28 -16.99 -0.61
CA GLY A 226 -54.31 -17.86 -0.05
C GLY A 226 -55.06 -17.15 1.07
#